data_AF-A0A0B1TJH0-F1
#
_entry.id   AF-A0A0B1TJH0-F1
#
_cell.length_a   1.000
_cell.length_b   1.000
_cell.length_c   1.000
_cell.angle_alpha   90.00
_cell.angle_beta   90.00
_cell.angle_gamma   90.00
#
_symmetry.space_group_name_H-M   'P 1'
#
loop_
_entity.id
_entity.type
_entity.pdbx_description
1 polymer ?
#
loop_
_entity_poly.entity_id
_entity_poly.type
_entity_poly.pdbx_seq_one_letter_code
_entity_poly.pdbx_strand_id
1 'polypeptide(L)'
;MNKPVGKLQRDDERNIYCYAVNGFSILCNGILLILSSHKSVEAIQELRYFLSNVSVAGVVLSLCLLLIQPQMVTRGPMCIRVPHGPINIFTTDIVKFVSSIAIVFYMYGMLSFPLFFVYRTMILINR
;
A
#
# COMPACT_ATOMS: atom_id res chain seq x y z
N MET A 1 33.46 2.64 -19.80
CA MET A 1 32.16 3.30 -19.53
C MET A 1 31.90 3.21 -18.03
N ASN A 2 32.47 4.14 -17.25
CA ASN A 2 32.38 4.13 -15.78
C ASN A 2 31.00 4.64 -15.35
N LYS A 3 30.14 3.77 -14.80
CA LYS A 3 29.00 4.23 -14.00
C LYS A 3 29.57 4.95 -12.77
N PRO A 4 29.13 6.19 -12.45
CA PRO A 4 29.61 6.88 -11.26
C PRO A 4 29.13 6.11 -10.02
N VAL A 5 30.09 5.62 -9.23
CA VAL A 5 29.92 4.73 -8.06
C VAL A 5 28.90 5.29 -7.05
N GLY A 6 28.72 6.61 -6.98
CA GLY A 6 27.74 7.27 -6.10
C GLY A 6 26.26 7.24 -6.54
N LYS A 7 25.93 6.82 -7.79
CA LYS A 7 24.53 6.60 -8.21
C LYS A 7 24.02 5.22 -7.80
N LEU A 8 24.87 4.19 -7.93
CA LEU A 8 24.52 2.81 -7.62
C LEU A 8 24.17 2.64 -6.14
N GLN A 9 24.97 3.24 -5.26
CA GLN A 9 24.81 3.12 -3.80
C GLN A 9 23.53 3.80 -3.28
N ARG A 10 23.07 4.87 -3.94
CA ARG A 10 21.84 5.60 -3.59
C ARG A 10 20.57 4.89 -4.10
N ASP A 11 20.69 4.07 -5.13
CA ASP A 11 19.61 3.23 -5.64
C ASP A 11 19.35 2.05 -4.69
N ASP A 12 20.41 1.42 -4.17
CA ASP A 12 20.30 0.31 -3.20
C ASP A 12 19.67 0.75 -1.86
N GLU A 13 20.09 1.89 -1.29
CA GLU A 13 19.50 2.42 -0.04
C GLU A 13 18.00 2.72 -0.19
N ARG A 14 17.58 3.29 -1.34
CA ARG A 14 16.16 3.59 -1.61
C ARG A 14 15.29 2.34 -1.73
N ASN A 15 15.84 1.31 -2.34
CA ASN A 15 15.14 0.03 -2.47
C ASN A 15 14.95 -0.62 -1.08
N ILE A 16 15.95 -0.51 -0.19
CA ILE A 16 15.86 -1.01 1.19
C ILE A 16 14.68 -0.38 1.95
N TYR A 17 14.46 0.93 1.85
CA TYR A 17 13.31 1.57 2.48
C TYR A 17 11.98 1.03 1.94
N CYS A 18 11.87 0.82 0.63
CA CYS A 18 10.67 0.27 0.02
C CYS A 18 10.37 -1.15 0.53
N TYR A 19 11.39 -2.00 0.66
CA TYR A 19 11.25 -3.35 1.21
C TYR A 19 10.91 -3.35 2.69
N ALA A 20 11.61 -2.55 3.50
CA ALA A 20 11.41 -2.50 4.94
C ALA A 20 10.00 -1.98 5.29
N VAL A 21 9.57 -0.89 4.66
CA VAL A 21 8.26 -0.27 4.94
C VAL A 21 7.12 -1.14 4.45
N ASN A 22 7.19 -1.66 3.22
CA ASN A 22 6.13 -2.54 2.72
C ASN A 22 6.11 -3.89 3.44
N GLY A 23 7.28 -4.45 3.79
CA GLY A 23 7.38 -5.66 4.60
C GLY A 23 6.75 -5.48 5.99
N PHE A 24 7.07 -4.38 6.67
CA PHE A 24 6.45 -4.02 7.95
C PHE A 24 4.94 -3.81 7.83
N SER A 25 4.48 -3.12 6.78
CA SER A 25 3.06 -2.93 6.49
C SER A 25 2.33 -4.26 6.31
N ILE A 26 2.91 -5.20 5.56
CA ILE A 26 2.32 -6.54 5.36
C ILE A 26 2.25 -7.30 6.70
N LEU A 27 3.31 -7.24 7.52
CA LEU A 27 3.32 -7.89 8.84
C LEU A 27 2.24 -7.31 9.77
N CYS A 28 2.16 -5.99 9.90
CA CYS A 28 1.16 -5.35 10.75
C CYS A 28 -0.27 -5.65 10.29
N ASN A 29 -0.54 -5.58 8.99
CA ASN A 29 -1.85 -5.93 8.45
C ASN A 29 -2.16 -7.43 8.60
N GLY A 30 -1.18 -8.30 8.41
CA GLY A 30 -1.32 -9.74 8.68
C GLY A 30 -1.69 -10.02 10.14
N ILE A 31 -1.03 -9.37 11.09
CA ILE A 31 -1.35 -9.49 12.53
C ILE A 31 -2.77 -8.99 12.81
N LEU A 32 -3.19 -7.85 12.23
CA LEU A 32 -4.54 -7.33 12.38
C LEU A 32 -5.61 -8.31 11.86
N LEU A 33 -5.35 -8.99 10.74
CA LEU A 33 -6.24 -10.01 10.19
C LEU A 33 -6.37 -11.23 11.11
N ILE A 34 -5.26 -11.71 11.67
CA ILE A 34 -5.26 -12.83 12.62
C ILE A 34 -6.03 -12.45 13.89
N LEU A 35 -5.76 -11.27 14.45
CA LEU A 35 -6.45 -10.77 15.64
C LEU A 35 -7.94 -10.55 15.41
N SER A 36 -8.31 -10.04 14.23
CA SER A 36 -9.71 -9.88 13.84
C SER A 36 -10.45 -11.22 13.80
N SER A 37 -9.78 -12.26 13.31
CA SER A 37 -10.36 -13.61 13.14
C SER A 37 -10.52 -14.37 14.46
N HIS A 38 -9.63 -14.17 15.44
CA HIS A 38 -9.57 -15.02 16.64
C HIS A 38 -10.46 -14.61 17.83
N LYS A 39 -10.96 -13.37 17.89
CA LYS A 39 -11.60 -12.82 19.11
C LYS A 39 -13.07 -12.46 18.89
N SER A 40 -14.04 -13.36 18.84
CA SER A 40 -15.45 -12.95 18.65
C SER A 40 -16.03 -12.29 19.91
N VAL A 41 -16.28 -10.98 19.86
CA VAL A 41 -17.18 -10.28 20.79
C VAL A 41 -18.24 -9.62 19.92
N GLU A 42 -19.48 -10.09 20.02
CA GLU A 42 -20.62 -9.70 19.16
C GLU A 42 -20.86 -8.18 19.12
N ALA A 43 -20.53 -7.46 20.20
CA ALA A 43 -20.73 -6.01 20.30
C ALA A 43 -19.85 -5.14 19.35
N ILE A 44 -18.83 -5.71 18.68
CA ILE A 44 -17.86 -4.95 17.84
C ILE A 44 -17.73 -5.55 16.43
N GLN A 45 -18.72 -6.30 15.97
CA GLN A 45 -18.62 -7.05 14.72
C GLN A 45 -18.47 -6.17 13.47
N GLU A 46 -19.23 -5.07 13.35
CA GLU A 46 -19.15 -4.15 12.19
C GLU A 46 -17.77 -3.49 12.06
N LEU A 47 -17.21 -3.00 13.19
CA LEU A 47 -15.90 -2.36 13.21
C LEU A 47 -14.78 -3.35 12.82
N ARG A 48 -14.92 -4.63 13.18
CA ARG A 48 -13.94 -5.67 12.81
C ARG A 48 -13.99 -6.01 11.34
N TYR A 49 -15.18 -6.17 10.76
CA TYR A 49 -15.29 -6.37 9.32
C TYR A 49 -14.70 -5.19 8.54
N PHE A 50 -14.96 -3.96 8.99
CA PHE A 50 -14.35 -2.78 8.41
C PHE A 50 -12.81 -2.79 8.51
N LEU A 51 -12.26 -3.03 9.71
CA LEU A 51 -10.81 -3.11 9.93
C LEU A 51 -10.16 -4.25 9.13
N SER A 52 -10.83 -5.40 9.03
CA SER A 52 -10.39 -6.54 8.25
C SER A 52 -10.30 -6.19 6.76
N ASN A 53 -11.33 -5.56 6.19
CA ASN A 53 -11.33 -5.14 4.79
C ASN A 53 -10.25 -4.09 4.49
N VAL A 54 -10.07 -3.12 5.39
CA VAL A 54 -8.97 -2.13 5.28
C VAL A 54 -7.62 -2.82 5.36
N SER A 55 -7.49 -3.85 6.19
CA SER A 55 -6.24 -4.60 6.34
C SER A 55 -5.91 -5.43 5.11
N VAL A 56 -6.88 -6.11 4.50
CA VAL A 56 -6.71 -6.79 3.20
C VAL A 56 -6.28 -5.79 2.12
N ALA A 57 -6.95 -4.64 2.04
CA ALA A 57 -6.58 -3.58 1.11
C ALA A 57 -5.14 -3.10 1.32
N GLY A 58 -4.71 -2.97 2.58
CA GLY A 58 -3.34 -2.63 2.95
C GLY A 58 -2.32 -3.66 2.50
N VAL A 59 -2.59 -4.96 2.67
CA VAL A 59 -1.71 -6.05 2.19
C VAL A 59 -1.59 -6.01 0.66
N VAL A 60 -2.72 -5.92 -0.05
CA VAL A 60 -2.72 -5.90 -1.51
C VAL A 60 -1.97 -4.68 -2.05
N LEU A 61 -2.19 -3.51 -1.45
CA LEU A 61 -1.48 -2.28 -1.82
C LEU A 61 0.04 -2.42 -1.58
N SER A 62 0.45 -2.92 -0.42
CA SER A 62 1.87 -3.11 -0.10
C SER A 62 2.54 -4.13 -1.02
N LEU A 63 1.84 -5.19 -1.43
CA LEU A 63 2.33 -6.13 -2.45
C LEU A 63 2.51 -5.44 -3.82
N CYS A 64 1.54 -4.63 -4.25
CA CYS A 64 1.64 -3.89 -5.51
C CYS A 64 2.82 -2.90 -5.49
N LEU A 65 3.02 -2.19 -4.39
CA LEU A 65 4.15 -1.25 -4.24
C LEU A 65 5.50 -1.97 -4.21
N LEU A 66 5.57 -3.15 -3.60
CA LEU A 66 6.78 -3.98 -3.55
C LEU A 66 7.13 -4.57 -4.93
N LEU A 67 6.12 -4.81 -5.77
CA LEU A 67 6.31 -5.19 -7.18
C LEU A 67 6.77 -4.02 -8.05
N ILE A 68 6.15 -2.85 -7.91
CA ILE A 68 6.41 -1.67 -8.75
C ILE A 68 7.75 -1.02 -8.42
N GLN A 69 8.08 -0.88 -7.12
CA GLN A 69 9.23 -0.14 -6.58
C GLN A 69 9.43 1.20 -7.30
N PRO A 70 8.53 2.17 -7.06
CA PRO A 70 8.55 3.44 -7.76
C PRO A 70 9.81 4.22 -7.39
N GLN A 71 10.71 4.41 -8.35
CA GLN A 71 11.91 5.21 -8.16
C GLN A 71 11.71 6.62 -8.72
N MET A 72 12.04 7.64 -7.93
CA MET A 72 12.08 9.02 -8.39
C MET A 72 13.41 9.33 -9.09
N VAL A 73 13.32 9.70 -10.36
CA VAL A 73 14.45 10.17 -11.16
C VAL A 73 14.24 11.64 -11.46
N THR A 74 15.14 12.49 -10.96
CA THR A 74 15.18 13.91 -11.27
C THR A 74 15.96 14.13 -12.57
N ARG A 75 15.33 14.77 -13.55
CA ARG A 75 15.95 15.23 -14.81
C ARG A 75 15.67 16.73 -14.94
N GLY A 76 16.64 17.56 -14.52
CA GLY A 76 16.44 19.01 -14.44
C GLY A 76 15.37 19.36 -13.39
N PRO A 77 14.39 20.23 -13.68
CA PRO A 77 13.31 20.57 -12.75
C PRO A 77 12.22 19.48 -12.65
N MET A 78 12.26 18.45 -13.50
CA MET A 78 11.21 17.43 -13.58
C MET A 78 11.59 16.17 -12.78
N CYS A 79 10.68 15.73 -11.91
CA CYS A 79 10.74 14.44 -11.22
C CYS A 79 9.84 13.43 -11.95
N ILE A 80 10.43 12.36 -12.49
CA ILE A 80 9.68 11.27 -13.12
C ILE A 80 9.75 10.05 -12.20
N ARG A 81 8.61 9.39 -11.97
CA ARG A 81 8.57 8.10 -11.27
C ARG A 81 8.67 6.98 -12.29
N VAL A 82 9.72 6.18 -12.17
CA VAL A 82 10.00 5.06 -13.08
C VAL A 82 9.88 3.76 -12.26
N PRO A 83 9.13 2.75 -12.74
CA PRO A 83 9.09 1.44 -12.08
C PRO A 83 10.46 0.78 -12.19
N HIS A 84 11.02 0.38 -11.05
CA HIS A 84 12.35 -0.24 -10.98
C HIS A 84 12.34 -1.63 -10.34
N GLY A 85 11.16 -2.12 -9.93
CA GLY A 85 11.00 -3.39 -9.26
C GLY A 85 10.94 -4.60 -10.19
N PRO A 86 10.64 -5.80 -9.65
CA PRO A 86 10.49 -7.04 -10.42
C PRO A 86 9.41 -6.95 -11.50
N ILE A 87 8.52 -5.94 -11.41
CA ILE A 87 7.51 -5.68 -12.44
C ILE A 87 8.11 -5.38 -13.82
N ASN A 88 9.39 -4.97 -13.89
CA ASN A 88 10.06 -4.66 -15.15
C ASN A 88 10.38 -5.90 -16.02
N ILE A 89 10.23 -7.11 -15.45
CA ILE A 89 10.32 -8.38 -16.18
C ILE A 89 9.02 -8.65 -16.95
N PHE A 90 7.91 -8.03 -16.55
CA PHE A 90 6.60 -8.26 -17.13
C PHE A 90 6.31 -7.31 -18.29
N THR A 91 5.34 -7.70 -19.12
CA THR A 91 4.82 -6.86 -20.21
C THR A 91 4.22 -5.56 -19.69
N THR A 92 4.28 -4.51 -20.49
CA THR A 92 3.81 -3.16 -20.17
C THR A 92 2.34 -3.11 -19.73
N ASP A 93 1.49 -4.01 -20.24
CA ASP A 93 0.08 -4.08 -19.86
C ASP A 93 -0.13 -4.58 -18.42
N ILE A 94 0.72 -5.52 -17.96
CA ILE A 94 0.71 -6.01 -16.58
C ILE A 94 1.14 -4.88 -15.64
N VAL A 95 2.16 -4.10 -16.02
CA VAL A 95 2.62 -2.94 -15.24
C VAL A 95 1.48 -1.92 -15.06
N LYS A 96 0.74 -1.60 -16.14
CA LYS A 96 -0.41 -0.69 -16.08
C LYS A 96 -1.53 -1.25 -15.21
N PHE A 97 -1.82 -2.54 -15.34
CA PHE A 97 -2.86 -3.21 -14.57
C PHE A 97 -2.56 -3.19 -13.07
N VAL A 98 -1.36 -3.61 -12.65
CA VAL A 98 -0.94 -3.60 -11.25
C VAL A 98 -0.90 -2.17 -10.68
N SER A 99 -0.46 -1.20 -11.49
CA SER A 99 -0.49 0.22 -11.09
C SER A 99 -1.92 0.73 -10.88
N SER A 100 -2.86 0.29 -11.72
CA SER A 100 -4.28 0.65 -11.59
C SER A 100 -4.89 0.03 -10.33
N ILE A 101 -4.58 -1.25 -10.05
CA ILE A 101 -4.98 -1.93 -8.82
C ILE A 101 -4.47 -1.17 -7.59
N ALA A 102 -3.20 -0.77 -7.58
CA ALA A 102 -2.61 -0.02 -6.48
C ALA A 102 -3.38 1.30 -6.22
N ILE A 103 -3.77 2.01 -7.27
CA ILE A 103 -4.55 3.26 -7.14
C ILE A 103 -5.93 2.97 -6.54
N VAL A 104 -6.62 1.91 -7.00
CA VAL A 104 -7.95 1.54 -6.49
C VAL A 104 -7.90 1.22 -5.00
N PHE A 105 -6.94 0.40 -4.56
CA PHE A 105 -6.81 0.05 -3.14
C PHE A 105 -6.35 1.23 -2.28
N TYR A 106 -5.52 2.12 -2.82
CA TYR A 106 -5.17 3.37 -2.16
C TYR A 106 -6.41 4.26 -1.93
N MET A 107 -7.23 4.46 -2.97
CA MET A 107 -8.46 5.24 -2.87
C MET A 107 -9.46 4.59 -1.91
N TYR A 108 -9.59 3.26 -1.96
CA TYR A 108 -10.41 2.52 -1.02
C TYR A 108 -10.00 2.79 0.43
N GLY A 109 -8.70 2.71 0.75
CA GLY A 109 -8.19 3.00 2.09
C GLY A 109 -8.47 4.44 2.53
N MET A 110 -8.21 5.42 1.65
CA MET A 110 -8.42 6.84 1.92
C MET A 110 -9.90 7.19 2.16
N LEU A 111 -10.82 6.58 1.41
CA LEU A 111 -12.27 6.83 1.54
C LEU A 111 -12.89 6.06 2.70
N SER A 112 -12.35 4.89 3.04
CA SER A 112 -12.88 4.02 4.10
C SER A 112 -12.91 4.75 5.46
N PHE A 113 -11.85 5.47 5.83
CA PHE A 113 -11.77 6.15 7.13
C PHE A 113 -12.84 7.26 7.33
N PRO A 114 -12.98 8.23 6.40
CA PRO A 114 -14.05 9.23 6.47
C PRO A 114 -15.46 8.61 6.48
N LEU A 115 -15.70 7.58 5.65
CA LEU A 115 -17.00 6.92 5.58
C LEU A 115 -17.38 6.27 6.91
N PHE A 116 -16.44 5.60 7.57
CA PHE A 116 -16.68 5.00 8.88
C PHE A 116 -17.01 6.05 9.95
N PHE A 117 -16.31 7.21 9.91
CA PHE A 117 -16.59 8.32 10.80
C PHE A 117 -18.00 8.89 10.58
N VAL A 118 -18.36 9.19 9.33
CA VAL A 118 -19.69 9.71 8.96
C VAL A 118 -20.80 8.73 9.37
N TYR A 119 -20.62 7.43 9.13
CA TYR A 119 -21.57 6.39 9.54
C TYR A 119 -21.84 6.42 11.05
N ARG A 120 -20.77 6.47 11.86
CA ARG A 120 -20.90 6.51 13.32
C ARG A 120 -21.53 7.81 13.80
N THR A 121 -21.17 8.95 13.20
CA THR A 121 -21.78 10.25 13.53
C THR A 121 -23.28 10.28 13.21
N MET A 122 -23.70 9.74 12.06
CA MET A 122 -25.12 9.67 11.69
C MET A 122 -25.93 8.80 12.66
N ILE A 123 -25.39 7.67 13.11
CA ILE A 123 -26.05 6.81 14.12
C ILE A 123 -26.19 7.54 15.47
N LEU A 124 -25.18 8.32 15.87
CA LEU A 124 -25.20 9.10 17.11
C LEU A 124 -26.21 10.25 17.07
N ILE A 125 -26.39 10.90 15.91
CA ILE A 125 -27.35 12.00 15.75
C ILE A 125 -28.79 11.49 15.67
N ASN A 126 -29.01 10.31 15.09
CA ASN A 126 -30.33 9.75 14.85
C ASN A 126 -30.88 8.91 16.02
N ARG A 127 -30.26 9.00 17.20
CA ARG A 127 -30.62 8.27 18.42
C ARG A 127 -30.83 9.24 19.57
#